data_AF-A0A497SAL2-F1
#
_entry.id   AF-A0A497SAL2-F1
#
_cell.length_a   1.000
_cell.length_b   1.000
_cell.length_c   1.000
_cell.angle_alpha   90.00
_cell.angle_beta   90.00
_cell.angle_gamma   90.00
#
_symmetry.space_group_name_H-M   'P 1'
#
loop_
_entity.id
_entity.type
_entity.pdbx_description
1 polymer ?
#
loop_
_entity_poly.entity_id
_entity_poly.type
_entity_poly.pdbx_seq_one_letter_code
_entity_poly.pdbx_strand_id
1 'polypeptide(L)'
;MDDEEYEVIPTSPIRRLEKRLSKIESSSSSSEVNRLIEQIVELIKSNQRVIDDVIKADAELRDEVSKVPNKIDALISKMDEFLEMLRASATEDTVSEVSKEAMGPLVKKMEEMIDATKKSSEISQASLASLETIDKRLKRLYLQSAGSGLYRARTGNTNL
;
A
#
# COMPACT_ATOMS: atom_id res chain seq x y z
N MET A 1 -52.55 67.60 8.54
CA MET A 1 -52.61 67.68 7.08
C MET A 1 -51.19 67.74 6.60
N ASP A 2 -50.90 66.87 5.64
CA ASP A 2 -49.66 66.72 4.84
C ASP A 2 -48.44 66.24 5.66
N ASP A 3 -47.75 65.13 5.33
CA ASP A 3 -47.53 64.48 4.04
C ASP A 3 -47.73 62.95 4.13
N GLU A 4 -48.85 62.46 3.59
CA GLU A 4 -48.95 61.07 3.15
C GLU A 4 -48.11 60.94 1.87
N GLU A 5 -46.85 60.54 2.05
CA GLU A 5 -45.96 60.18 0.95
C GLU A 5 -46.58 58.98 0.20
N TYR A 6 -47.34 59.29 -0.86
CA TYR A 6 -47.87 58.35 -1.82
C TYR A 6 -46.70 57.65 -2.51
N GLU A 7 -46.22 56.54 -1.92
CA GLU A 7 -45.34 55.61 -2.62
C GLU A 7 -46.17 54.85 -3.68
N VAL A 8 -46.08 55.30 -4.93
CA VAL A 8 -46.87 54.86 -6.10
C VAL A 8 -46.65 53.39 -6.49
N ILE A 9 -45.68 52.70 -5.88
CA ILE A 9 -45.45 51.28 -6.11
C ILE A 9 -45.28 50.60 -4.75
N PRO A 10 -46.10 49.60 -4.38
CA PRO A 10 -45.87 48.83 -3.17
C PRO A 10 -44.51 48.15 -3.28
N THR A 11 -43.49 48.68 -2.60
CA THR A 11 -42.11 48.15 -2.61
C THR A 11 -41.96 46.86 -1.79
N SER A 12 -43.02 46.38 -1.13
CA SER A 12 -43.03 45.14 -0.34
C SER A 12 -42.42 43.93 -1.08
N PRO A 13 -42.67 43.72 -2.39
CA PRO A 13 -42.02 42.66 -3.17
C PRO A 13 -40.54 42.94 -3.46
N ILE A 14 -40.17 44.18 -3.78
CA ILE A 14 -38.77 44.59 -4.06
C ILE A 14 -37.92 44.47 -2.79
N ARG A 15 -38.41 44.97 -1.66
CA ARG A 15 -37.76 44.85 -0.35
C ARG A 15 -37.61 43.39 0.09
N ARG A 16 -38.58 42.53 -0.25
CA ARG A 16 -38.46 41.06 -0.04
C ARG A 16 -37.39 40.46 -0.96
N LEU A 17 -37.30 40.91 -2.21
CA LEU A 17 -36.27 40.47 -3.15
C LEU A 17 -34.88 40.91 -2.70
N GLU A 18 -34.69 42.16 -2.28
CA GLU A 18 -33.43 42.66 -1.70
C GLU A 18 -33.03 41.87 -0.45
N LYS A 19 -33.96 41.61 0.46
CA LYS A 19 -33.69 40.81 1.66
C LYS A 19 -33.34 39.36 1.32
N ARG A 20 -33.90 38.80 0.24
CA ARG A 20 -33.53 37.48 -0.28
C ARG A 20 -32.18 37.52 -1.00
N LEU A 21 -31.88 38.56 -1.77
CA LEU A 21 -30.62 38.75 -2.49
C LEU A 21 -29.47 38.93 -1.49
N SER A 22 -29.65 39.80 -0.51
CA SER A 22 -28.72 39.99 0.62
C SER A 22 -28.54 38.71 1.42
N LYS A 23 -29.60 37.92 1.63
CA LYS A 23 -29.48 36.61 2.28
C LYS A 23 -28.67 35.63 1.42
N ILE A 24 -28.86 35.63 0.10
CA ILE A 24 -28.12 34.79 -0.87
C ILE A 24 -26.64 35.22 -0.98
N GLU A 25 -26.35 36.52 -1.01
CA GLU A 25 -24.99 37.09 -1.02
C GLU A 25 -24.28 36.87 0.32
N SER A 26 -25.00 36.98 1.45
CA SER A 26 -24.46 36.71 2.79
C SER A 26 -24.23 35.22 3.04
N SER A 27 -25.05 34.35 2.42
CA SER A 27 -24.76 32.92 2.27
C SER A 27 -23.76 32.68 1.14
N SER A 28 -22.69 33.48 1.12
CA SER A 28 -21.52 33.39 0.25
C SER A 28 -20.87 32.02 0.39
N SER A 29 -21.48 31.11 -0.36
CA SER A 29 -21.17 29.71 -0.50
C SER A 29 -19.77 29.51 -1.07
N SER A 30 -19.14 30.55 -1.65
CA SER A 30 -17.78 30.48 -2.17
C SER A 30 -16.72 30.30 -1.08
N SER A 31 -16.89 30.91 0.11
CA SER A 31 -15.90 30.81 1.18
C SER A 31 -15.90 29.42 1.83
N GLU A 32 -17.09 28.86 2.05
CA GLU A 32 -17.29 27.51 2.59
C GLU A 32 -16.88 26.44 1.57
N VAL A 33 -17.20 26.65 0.29
CA VAL A 33 -16.75 25.78 -0.82
C VAL A 33 -15.23 25.82 -0.97
N ASN A 34 -14.58 27.00 -0.87
CA ASN A 34 -13.12 27.10 -0.93
C ASN A 34 -12.45 26.38 0.24
N ARG A 35 -12.97 26.51 1.47
CA ARG A 35 -12.49 25.75 2.63
C ARG A 35 -12.66 24.24 2.46
N LEU A 36 -13.79 23.80 1.92
CA LEU A 36 -14.01 22.39 1.61
C LEU A 36 -13.03 21.88 0.54
N ILE A 37 -12.76 22.68 -0.50
CA ILE A 37 -11.77 22.36 -1.53
C ILE A 37 -10.37 22.25 -0.93
N GLU A 38 -9.97 23.18 -0.06
CA GLU A 38 -8.68 23.13 0.65
C GLU A 38 -8.55 21.85 1.48
N GLN A 39 -9.57 21.49 2.26
CA GLN A 39 -9.59 20.25 3.03
C GLN A 39 -9.49 19.00 2.14
N ILE A 40 -10.19 18.98 1.00
CA ILE A 40 -10.11 17.88 0.03
C ILE A 40 -8.69 17.79 -0.55
N VAL A 41 -8.06 18.92 -0.89
CA VAL A 41 -6.67 18.95 -1.40
C VAL A 41 -5.68 18.46 -0.34
N GLU A 42 -5.86 18.83 0.93
CA GLU A 42 -5.05 18.32 2.04
C GLU A 42 -5.22 16.81 2.22
N LEU A 43 -6.44 16.30 2.16
CA LEU A 43 -6.71 14.85 2.20
C LEU A 43 -6.05 14.12 1.03
N ILE A 44 -6.11 14.67 -0.19
CA ILE A 44 -5.43 14.09 -1.36
C ILE A 44 -3.92 14.06 -1.13
N LYS A 45 -3.32 15.16 -0.67
CA LYS A 45 -1.87 15.21 -0.36
C LYS A 45 -1.48 14.21 0.73
N SER A 46 -2.30 14.08 1.78
CA SER A 46 -2.09 13.12 2.85
C SER A 46 -2.13 11.69 2.32
N ASN A 47 -3.12 11.34 1.50
CA ASN A 47 -3.23 10.02 0.89
C ASN A 47 -2.05 9.74 -0.05
N GLN A 48 -1.57 10.72 -0.82
CA GLN A 48 -0.39 10.54 -1.66
C GLN A 48 0.86 10.25 -0.84
N ARG A 49 1.08 10.95 0.29
CA ARG A 49 2.20 10.64 1.19
C ARG A 49 2.11 9.22 1.76
N VAL A 50 0.92 8.80 2.18
CA VAL A 50 0.71 7.42 2.65
C VAL A 50 1.02 6.41 1.55
N ILE A 51 0.58 6.66 0.32
CA ILE A 51 0.89 5.77 -0.81
C ILE A 51 2.39 5.74 -1.08
N ASP A 52 3.09 6.88 -1.04
CA ASP A 52 4.54 6.96 -1.21
C ASP A 52 5.27 6.15 -0.13
N ASP A 53 4.86 6.29 1.13
CA ASP A 53 5.43 5.55 2.26
C ASP A 53 5.20 4.03 2.10
N VAL A 54 4.01 3.62 1.64
CA VAL A 54 3.70 2.21 1.38
C VAL A 54 4.51 1.66 0.21
N ILE A 55 4.68 2.42 -0.88
CA ILE A 55 5.53 2.02 -2.01
C ILE A 55 6.97 1.82 -1.55
N LYS A 56 7.48 2.73 -0.71
CA LYS A 56 8.83 2.63 -0.15
C LYS A 56 8.97 1.40 0.75
N ALA A 57 8.02 1.19 1.67
CA ALA A 57 8.02 0.04 2.56
C ALA A 57 7.93 -1.29 1.80
N ASP A 58 7.12 -1.37 0.75
CA ASP A 58 7.00 -2.55 -0.11
C ASP A 58 8.33 -2.84 -0.85
N ALA A 59 9.01 -1.81 -1.34
CA ALA A 59 10.32 -1.94 -1.98
C ALA A 59 11.39 -2.45 -0.99
N GLU A 60 11.41 -1.92 0.23
CA GLU A 60 12.31 -2.36 1.30
C GLU A 60 12.03 -3.81 1.71
N LEU A 61 10.76 -4.16 1.94
CA LEU A 61 10.35 -5.53 2.27
C LEU A 61 10.71 -6.51 1.16
N ARG A 62 10.51 -6.13 -0.11
CA ARG A 62 10.90 -6.96 -1.24
C ARG A 62 12.41 -7.20 -1.28
N ASP A 63 13.23 -6.18 -1.04
CA ASP A 63 14.68 -6.33 -0.99
C ASP A 63 15.11 -7.28 0.15
N GLU A 64 14.53 -7.13 1.35
CA GLU A 64 14.81 -8.01 2.47
C GLU A 64 14.40 -9.46 2.21
N VAL A 65 13.17 -9.68 1.73
CA VAL A 65 12.67 -11.03 1.41
C VAL A 65 13.46 -11.65 0.26
N SER A 66 13.98 -10.85 -0.69
CA SER A 66 14.76 -11.37 -1.82
C SER A 66 16.07 -12.06 -1.40
N LYS A 67 16.59 -11.71 -0.21
CA LYS A 67 17.81 -12.29 0.35
C LYS A 67 17.56 -13.61 1.06
N VAL A 68 16.31 -13.92 1.43
CA VAL A 68 15.95 -15.11 2.21
C VAL A 68 16.14 -16.40 1.41
N PRO A 69 15.64 -16.55 0.15
CA PRO A 69 15.85 -17.75 -0.64
C PRO A 69 17.32 -18.14 -0.77
N ASN A 70 18.20 -17.18 -1.09
CA ASN A 70 19.64 -17.45 -1.23
C ASN A 70 20.28 -17.99 0.06
N LYS A 71 19.85 -17.48 1.23
CA LYS A 71 20.33 -17.97 2.53
C LYS A 71 19.78 -19.36 2.84
N ILE A 72 18.54 -19.63 2.46
CA ILE A 72 17.90 -20.94 2.60
C ILE A 72 18.62 -21.98 1.71
N ASP A 73 18.91 -21.63 0.45
CA ASP A 73 19.62 -22.53 -0.47
C ASP A 73 21.04 -22.84 0.03
N ALA A 74 21.75 -21.84 0.56
CA ALA A 74 23.05 -22.05 1.18
C ALA A 74 22.98 -22.93 2.44
N LEU A 75 21.91 -22.82 3.23
CA LEU A 75 21.68 -23.68 4.38
C LEU A 75 21.39 -25.12 3.95
N ILE A 76 20.55 -25.32 2.93
CA ILE A 76 20.25 -26.64 2.36
C ILE A 76 21.54 -27.31 1.89
N SER A 77 22.40 -26.60 1.15
CA SER A 77 23.69 -27.13 0.70
C SER A 77 24.56 -27.62 1.85
N LYS A 78 24.65 -26.86 2.95
CA LYS A 78 25.42 -27.27 4.14
C LYS A 78 24.80 -28.47 4.85
N MET A 79 23.48 -28.57 4.87
CA MET A 79 22.79 -29.72 5.44
C MET A 79 22.97 -30.97 4.60
N ASP A 80 22.96 -30.85 3.27
CA ASP A 80 23.26 -31.93 2.34
C ASP A 80 24.71 -32.41 2.51
N GLU A 81 25.69 -31.50 2.56
CA GLU A 81 27.11 -31.83 2.83
C GLU A 81 27.27 -32.57 4.17
N PHE A 82 26.60 -32.09 5.22
CA PHE A 82 26.66 -32.74 6.53
C PHE A 82 25.98 -34.12 6.52
N LEU A 83 24.88 -34.28 5.78
CA LEU A 83 24.24 -35.58 5.57
C LEU A 83 25.16 -36.57 4.85
N GLU A 84 25.89 -36.11 3.83
CA GLU A 84 26.88 -36.94 3.14
C GLU A 84 28.01 -37.36 4.06
N MET A 85 28.53 -36.45 4.89
CA MET A 85 29.53 -36.79 5.91
C MET A 85 28.99 -37.82 6.91
N LEU A 86 27.75 -37.63 7.39
CA LEU A 86 27.09 -38.58 8.30
C LEU A 86 26.97 -39.98 7.69
N ARG A 87 26.54 -40.05 6.42
CA ARG A 87 26.42 -41.32 5.69
C ARG A 87 27.78 -41.98 5.47
N ALA A 88 28.81 -41.21 5.12
CA ALA A 88 30.17 -41.71 4.96
C ALA A 88 30.74 -42.26 6.29
N SER A 89 30.55 -41.54 7.40
CA SER A 89 30.96 -41.99 8.72
C SER A 89 30.19 -43.24 9.18
N ALA A 90 28.90 -43.36 8.85
CA ALA A 90 28.12 -44.56 9.16
C ALA A 90 28.64 -45.83 8.44
N THR A 91 29.33 -45.66 7.30
CA THR A 91 29.90 -46.77 6.53
C THR A 91 31.32 -47.17 6.94
N GLU A 92 32.01 -46.39 7.79
CA GLU A 92 33.33 -46.80 8.32
C GLU A 92 33.20 -47.98 9.29
N ASP A 93 34.06 -48.99 9.13
CA ASP A 93 34.10 -50.21 9.93
C ASP A 93 34.55 -49.98 11.39
N THR A 94 35.06 -48.78 11.69
CA THR A 94 35.48 -48.36 13.04
C THR A 94 34.32 -47.91 13.92
N VAL A 95 33.13 -47.73 13.35
CA VAL A 95 31.94 -47.24 14.07
C VAL A 95 31.17 -48.42 14.68
N SER A 96 31.02 -48.37 16.01
CA SER A 96 30.20 -49.31 16.80
C SER A 96 28.79 -49.51 16.20
N GLU A 97 28.27 -50.74 16.21
CA GLU A 97 26.90 -51.03 15.75
C GLU A 97 25.84 -50.15 16.43
N VAL A 98 26.04 -49.82 17.71
CA VAL A 98 25.17 -48.91 18.48
C VAL A 98 25.14 -47.49 17.89
N SER A 99 26.27 -47.02 17.35
CA SER A 99 26.35 -45.72 16.67
C SER A 99 25.73 -45.75 15.27
N LYS A 100 25.79 -46.88 14.56
CA LYS A 100 25.12 -47.04 13.25
C LYS A 100 23.60 -47.02 13.40
N GLU A 101 23.07 -47.67 14.44
CA GLU A 101 21.62 -47.70 14.72
C GLU A 101 21.07 -46.33 15.16
N ALA A 102 21.86 -45.54 15.89
CA ALA A 102 21.52 -44.17 16.28
C ALA A 102 21.58 -43.16 15.12
N MET A 103 22.41 -43.40 14.10
CA MET A 103 22.55 -42.49 12.94
C MET A 103 21.35 -42.54 11.98
N GLY A 104 20.68 -43.67 11.82
CA GLY A 104 19.52 -43.81 10.92
C GLY A 104 18.38 -42.82 11.23
N PRO A 105 17.88 -42.74 12.48
CA PRO A 105 16.88 -41.75 12.86
C PRO A 105 17.34 -40.31 12.70
N LEU A 106 18.63 -40.03 12.92
CA LEU A 106 19.21 -38.69 12.78
C LEU A 106 19.23 -38.24 11.32
N VAL A 107 19.67 -39.11 10.40
CA VAL A 107 19.66 -38.88 8.96
C VAL A 107 18.24 -38.59 8.48
N LYS A 108 17.27 -39.43 8.88
CA LYS A 108 15.87 -39.22 8.52
C LYS A 108 15.33 -37.88 9.01
N LYS A 109 15.60 -37.50 10.27
CA LYS A 109 15.15 -36.20 10.81
C LYS A 109 15.77 -35.02 10.07
N MET A 110 16.99 -35.20 9.58
CA MET A 110 17.71 -34.16 8.86
C MET A 110 17.19 -34.03 7.42
N GLU A 111 16.85 -35.14 6.75
CA GLU A 111 16.11 -35.14 5.49
C GLU A 111 14.76 -34.42 5.62
N GLU A 112 13.98 -34.74 6.67
CA GLU A 112 12.72 -34.04 6.97
C GLU A 112 12.92 -32.52 7.17
N MET A 113 14.02 -32.12 7.82
CA MET A 113 14.36 -30.71 8.02
C MET A 113 14.77 -30.02 6.72
N ILE A 114 15.49 -30.71 5.83
CA ILE A 114 15.83 -30.20 4.49
C ILE A 114 14.55 -29.99 3.66
N ASP A 115 13.63 -30.94 3.67
CA ASP A 115 12.36 -30.81 2.95
C ASP A 115 11.50 -29.67 3.49
N ALA A 116 11.42 -29.53 4.81
CA ALA A 116 10.74 -28.40 5.45
C ALA A 116 11.38 -27.05 5.05
N THR A 117 12.71 -27.03 4.93
CA THR A 117 13.49 -25.83 4.58
C THR A 117 13.33 -25.48 3.10
N LYS A 118 13.30 -26.48 2.19
CA LYS A 118 12.96 -26.30 0.77
C LYS A 118 11.57 -25.69 0.60
N LYS A 119 10.57 -26.22 1.31
CA LYS A 119 9.21 -25.66 1.33
C LYS A 119 9.20 -24.21 1.84
N SER A 120 10.03 -23.87 2.81
CA SER A 120 10.18 -22.48 3.28
C SER A 120 10.79 -21.56 2.20
N SER A 121 11.71 -22.07 1.37
CA SER A 121 12.23 -21.34 0.20
C SER A 121 11.12 -21.02 -0.80
N GLU A 122 10.29 -22.02 -1.14
CA GLU A 122 9.16 -21.86 -2.07
C GLU A 122 8.14 -20.82 -1.57
N ILE A 123 7.80 -20.85 -0.27
CA ILE A 123 6.91 -19.86 0.35
C ILE A 123 7.51 -18.45 0.25
N SER A 124 8.81 -18.32 0.48
CA SER A 124 9.51 -17.03 0.37
C SER A 124 9.48 -16.49 -1.07
N GLN A 125 9.65 -17.35 -2.07
CA GLN A 125 9.51 -16.99 -3.49
C GLN A 125 8.07 -16.58 -3.85
N ALA A 126 7.06 -17.29 -3.32
CA ALA A 126 5.66 -16.92 -3.51
C ALA A 126 5.31 -15.55 -2.86
N SER A 127 5.93 -15.24 -1.72
CA SER A 127 5.81 -13.94 -1.07
C SER A 127 6.37 -12.82 -1.96
N LEU A 128 7.54 -13.02 -2.59
CA LEU A 128 8.13 -12.06 -3.54
C LEU A 128 7.21 -11.78 -4.73
N ALA A 129 6.59 -12.82 -5.31
CA ALA A 129 5.64 -12.65 -6.40
C ALA A 129 4.38 -11.85 -5.97
N SER A 130 3.95 -12.04 -4.73
CA SER A 130 2.83 -11.29 -4.14
C SER A 130 3.18 -9.83 -3.92
N LEU A 131 4.36 -9.54 -3.37
CA LEU A 131 4.89 -8.17 -3.20
C LEU A 131 5.03 -7.46 -4.56
N GLU A 132 5.54 -8.15 -5.60
CA GLU A 132 5.62 -7.57 -6.95
C GLU A 132 4.22 -7.22 -7.51
N THR A 133 3.20 -8.00 -7.19
CA THR A 133 1.82 -7.71 -7.59
C THR A 133 1.28 -6.49 -6.85
N ILE A 134 1.61 -6.32 -5.56
CA ILE A 134 1.24 -5.17 -4.74
C ILE A 134 1.91 -3.90 -5.29
N ASP A 135 3.23 -3.92 -5.53
CA ASP A 135 3.98 -2.82 -6.17
C ASP A 135 3.32 -2.32 -7.46
N LYS A 136 2.99 -3.25 -8.37
CA LYS A 136 2.30 -2.93 -9.64
C LYS A 136 0.94 -2.27 -9.43
N ARG A 137 0.17 -2.73 -8.43
CA ARG A 137 -1.14 -2.15 -8.09
C ARG A 137 -0.99 -0.76 -7.48
N LEU A 138 -0.06 -0.57 -6.55
CA LEU A 138 0.22 0.71 -5.91
C LEU A 138 0.67 1.75 -6.93
N LYS A 139 1.60 1.40 -7.83
CA LYS A 139 2.03 2.27 -8.94
C LYS A 139 0.88 2.66 -9.85
N ARG A 140 -0.03 1.72 -10.16
CA ARG A 140 -1.22 2.02 -10.96
C ARG A 140 -2.16 3.00 -10.25
N LEU A 141 -2.43 2.78 -8.97
CA LEU A 141 -3.28 3.66 -8.15
C LEU A 141 -2.67 5.06 -8.05
N TYR A 142 -1.36 5.14 -7.85
CA TYR A 142 -0.61 6.40 -7.82
C TYR A 142 -0.72 7.18 -9.13
N LEU A 143 -0.58 6.51 -10.28
CA LEU A 143 -0.74 7.13 -11.59
C LEU A 143 -2.18 7.61 -11.84
N GLN A 144 -3.18 6.84 -11.36
CA GLN A 144 -4.59 7.23 -11.46
C GLN A 144 -4.92 8.44 -10.58
N SER A 145 -4.40 8.51 -9.36
CA SER A 145 -4.61 9.68 -8.48
C SER A 145 -3.86 10.92 -9.01
N ALA A 146 -2.65 10.76 -9.54
CA ALA A 146 -1.90 11.85 -10.16
C ALA A 146 -2.54 12.37 -11.46
N GLY A 147 -3.10 11.50 -12.29
CA GLY A 147 -3.78 11.88 -13.55
C GLY A 147 -5.13 12.58 -13.35
N SER A 148 -5.80 12.31 -12.23
CA SER A 148 -7.13 12.86 -11.90
C SER A 148 -7.10 14.37 -11.60
N GLY A 149 -5.96 14.92 -11.19
CA GLY A 149 -5.80 16.36 -10.92
C GLY A 149 -5.66 17.22 -12.18
N LEU A 150 -5.21 16.65 -13.30
CA LEU A 150 -4.91 17.40 -14.53
C LEU A 150 -6.10 17.55 -15.50
N TYR A 151 -7.09 16.66 -15.43
CA TYR A 151 -8.27 16.74 -16.32
C TYR A 151 -9.34 17.73 -15.86
N ARG A 152 -9.39 18.10 -14.58
CA ARG A 152 -10.40 19.03 -14.06
C ARG A 152 -10.00 20.52 -14.20
N ALA A 153 -8.71 20.81 -14.36
CA ALA A 153 -8.22 22.18 -14.54
C ALA A 153 -8.40 22.73 -15.97
N ARG A 154 -8.69 21.88 -16.96
CA ARG A 154 -8.74 22.29 -18.38
C ARG A 154 -10.15 22.59 -18.91
N THR A 155 -11.21 22.18 -18.21
CA THR A 155 -12.61 22.38 -18.67
C THR A 155 -13.33 23.56 -18.01
N GLY A 156 -12.65 24.30 -17.11
CA GLY A 156 -13.23 25.44 -16.40
C GLY A 156 -12.94 26.82 -16.99
N ASN A 157 -12.18 26.93 -18.09
CA ASN A 157 -11.69 28.23 -18.58
C ASN A 157 -11.85 28.42 -20.10
N THR A 158 -13.05 28.17 -20.60
CA THR A 158 -13.51 28.65 -21.92
C THR A 158 -14.94 29.14 -21.78
N ASN A 159 -15.11 30.38 -21.32
CA ASN A 159 -16.26 31.25 -21.63
C ASN A 159 -15.92 32.67 -21.13
N LEU A 160 -15.14 33.37 -21.94
CA LEU A 160 -15.14 34.83 -22.11
C LEU A 160 -15.01 35.08 -23.61
#